data_AF-D0LGH8-F1
#
_entry.id   AF-D0LGH8-F1
#
_cell.length_a   1.000
_cell.length_b   1.000
_cell.length_c   1.000
_cell.angle_alpha   90.00
_cell.angle_beta   90.00
_cell.angle_gamma   90.00
#
_symmetry.space_group_name_H-M   'P 1'
#
loop_
_entity.id
_entity.type
_entity.pdbx_description
1 polymer ?
#
loop_
_entity_poly.entity_id
_entity_poly.type
_entity_poly.pdbx_seq_one_letter_code
_entity_poly.pdbx_strand_id
1 'polypeptide(L)'
;MTAPQQTSESPTIYRDNADALRAEAARLRRRHEQALAAVATRAASVYGARGARLGAGIVLLCAALALPITALSGGAEIHREGFPPLSSLLLAGWLAAIVVYLVARPLMALRYRSLARRPLAPSSDVHADLEAMRRFDPGRHATGLVTAIERLSSSAFLTGVSLLTPFALHAIGALVIGTDLDSFQEWLMVSMIIVGHCHIVLAVMAWRHGGRLAKQPMNELVQAPARAGWRVYRIVLMTSLIPGALLFCMPVALVAVTGLFVPLLFRWLTLRLADERDALAVTRLDALAATTPQG
;
A
#
# COMPACT_ATOMS: atom_id res chain seq x y z
N MET A 1 -48.48 -29.78 -67.73
CA MET A 1 -48.57 -30.39 -66.38
C MET A 1 -47.17 -30.77 -65.96
N THR A 2 -46.51 -29.91 -65.20
CA THR A 2 -45.13 -30.06 -64.73
C THR A 2 -45.16 -30.56 -63.29
N ALA A 3 -44.54 -31.71 -63.03
CA ALA A 3 -44.51 -32.31 -61.70
C ALA A 3 -43.68 -31.43 -60.74
N PRO A 4 -44.12 -31.24 -59.48
CA PRO A 4 -43.37 -30.48 -58.50
C PRO A 4 -42.08 -31.22 -58.12
N GLN A 5 -40.95 -30.55 -58.31
CA GLN A 5 -39.63 -31.01 -57.87
C GLN A 5 -39.64 -31.10 -56.33
N GLN A 6 -39.62 -32.32 -55.80
CA GLN A 6 -39.32 -32.57 -54.38
C GLN A 6 -37.86 -32.20 -54.14
N THR A 7 -37.61 -31.00 -53.62
CA THR A 7 -36.33 -30.65 -53.01
C THR A 7 -36.19 -31.47 -51.74
N SER A 8 -35.40 -32.53 -51.79
CA SER A 8 -34.97 -33.27 -50.61
C SER A 8 -34.10 -32.34 -49.75
N GLU A 9 -34.72 -31.58 -48.85
CA GLU A 9 -34.00 -30.93 -47.76
C GLU A 9 -33.43 -32.04 -46.88
N SER A 10 -32.20 -32.45 -47.15
CA SER A 10 -31.41 -33.18 -46.16
C SER A 10 -31.35 -32.31 -44.92
N PRO A 11 -31.85 -32.75 -43.75
CA PRO A 11 -31.64 -32.03 -42.53
C PRO A 11 -30.13 -31.96 -42.32
N THR A 12 -29.56 -30.77 -42.52
CA THR A 12 -28.21 -30.46 -42.05
C THR A 12 -28.26 -30.63 -40.55
N ILE A 13 -27.84 -31.80 -40.07
CA ILE A 13 -27.56 -32.06 -38.67
C ILE A 13 -26.46 -31.07 -38.32
N TYR A 14 -26.86 -29.94 -37.77
CA TYR A 14 -25.96 -28.96 -37.21
C TYR A 14 -25.31 -29.65 -36.02
N ARG A 15 -24.16 -30.29 -36.26
CA ARG A 15 -23.32 -30.83 -35.19
C ARG A 15 -23.05 -29.67 -34.26
N ASP A 16 -23.61 -29.76 -33.06
CA ASP A 16 -23.48 -28.73 -32.05
C ASP A 16 -21.99 -28.54 -31.75
N ASN A 17 -21.43 -27.45 -32.28
CA ASN A 17 -20.03 -27.09 -32.06
C ASN A 17 -19.78 -26.70 -30.59
N ALA A 18 -20.81 -26.65 -29.73
CA ALA A 18 -20.68 -26.31 -28.33
C ALA A 18 -19.67 -27.19 -27.60
N ASP A 19 -19.59 -28.49 -27.89
CA ASP A 19 -18.62 -29.37 -27.22
C ASP A 19 -17.17 -29.05 -27.60
N ALA A 20 -16.93 -28.76 -28.89
CA ALA A 20 -15.62 -28.31 -29.35
C ALA A 20 -15.23 -26.95 -28.73
N LEU A 21 -16.19 -26.03 -28.64
CA LEU A 21 -15.97 -24.72 -28.02
C LEU A 21 -15.72 -24.83 -26.51
N ARG A 22 -16.46 -25.68 -25.79
CA ARG A 22 -16.23 -25.97 -24.36
C ARG A 22 -14.86 -26.60 -24.13
N ALA A 23 -14.45 -27.55 -24.97
CA ALA A 23 -13.13 -28.16 -24.90
C ALA A 23 -12.02 -27.12 -25.11
N GLU A 24 -12.20 -26.21 -26.08
CA GLU A 24 -11.26 -25.13 -26.33
C GLU A 24 -11.20 -24.13 -25.17
N ALA A 25 -12.35 -23.77 -24.60
CA ALA A 25 -12.46 -22.90 -23.45
C ALA A 25 -11.74 -23.50 -22.24
N ALA A 26 -11.93 -24.79 -21.97
CA ALA A 26 -11.25 -25.50 -20.91
C ALA A 26 -9.73 -25.56 -21.13
N ARG A 27 -9.28 -25.76 -22.38
CA ARG A 27 -7.84 -25.75 -22.73
C ARG A 27 -7.21 -24.39 -22.48
N LEU A 28 -7.84 -23.30 -22.94
CA LEU A 28 -7.37 -21.94 -22.70
C LEU A 28 -7.38 -21.58 -21.22
N ARG A 29 -8.43 -21.95 -20.48
CA ARG A 29 -8.51 -21.75 -19.03
C ARG A 29 -7.34 -22.41 -18.31
N ARG A 30 -7.06 -23.69 -18.57
CA ARG A 30 -5.93 -24.41 -17.95
C ARG A 30 -4.59 -23.72 -18.25
N ARG A 31 -4.39 -23.25 -19.48
CA ARG A 31 -3.18 -22.51 -19.87
C ARG A 31 -3.04 -21.20 -19.08
N HIS A 32 -4.12 -20.44 -18.95
CA HIS A 32 -4.14 -19.20 -18.18
C HIS A 32 -3.99 -19.44 -16.67
N GLU A 33 -4.56 -20.52 -16.14
CA GLU A 33 -4.37 -20.94 -14.75
C GLU A 33 -2.92 -21.31 -14.46
N GLN A 34 -2.25 -22.03 -15.37
CA GLN A 34 -0.82 -22.35 -15.27
C GLN A 34 0.05 -21.09 -15.34
N ALA A 35 -0.23 -20.19 -16.28
CA ALA A 35 0.46 -18.91 -16.37
C ALA A 35 0.26 -18.05 -15.11
N LEU A 36 -0.98 -18.00 -14.57
CA LEU A 36 -1.26 -17.33 -13.30
C LEU A 36 -0.54 -18.00 -12.12
N ALA A 37 -0.49 -19.33 -12.07
CA ALA A 37 0.20 -20.06 -11.01
C ALA A 37 1.70 -19.76 -10.99
N ALA A 38 2.35 -19.66 -12.17
CA ALA A 38 3.76 -19.29 -12.30
C ALA A 38 4.06 -17.91 -11.69
N VAL A 39 3.11 -16.97 -11.80
CA VAL A 39 3.28 -15.61 -11.26
C VAL A 39 2.70 -15.40 -9.86
N ALA A 40 1.79 -16.28 -9.42
CA ALA A 40 0.94 -16.03 -8.26
C ALA A 40 1.75 -15.87 -6.97
N THR A 41 2.79 -16.65 -6.76
CA THR A 41 3.54 -16.63 -5.49
C THR A 41 4.22 -15.29 -5.24
N ARG A 42 4.96 -14.77 -6.23
CA ARG A 42 5.65 -13.47 -6.10
C ARG A 42 4.66 -12.31 -6.07
N ALA A 43 3.70 -12.28 -6.99
CA ALA A 43 2.70 -11.22 -7.04
C ALA A 43 1.82 -11.18 -5.78
N ALA A 44 1.41 -12.34 -5.23
CA ALA A 44 0.68 -12.42 -3.97
C ALA A 44 1.50 -11.92 -2.78
N SER A 45 2.80 -12.22 -2.74
CA SER A 45 3.72 -11.72 -1.70
C SER A 45 3.82 -10.19 -1.72
N VAL A 46 4.01 -9.60 -2.91
CA VAL A 46 4.07 -8.14 -3.07
C VAL A 46 2.73 -7.49 -2.76
N TYR A 47 1.61 -8.04 -3.27
CA TYR A 47 0.26 -7.56 -2.96
C TYR A 47 -0.02 -7.62 -1.46
N GLY A 48 0.35 -8.73 -0.81
CA GLY A 48 0.22 -8.94 0.63
C GLY A 48 0.99 -7.90 1.43
N ALA A 49 2.26 -7.67 1.09
CA ALA A 49 3.10 -6.67 1.76
C ALA A 49 2.56 -5.24 1.58
N ARG A 50 2.08 -4.89 0.38
CA ARG A 50 1.47 -3.57 0.11
C ARG A 50 0.15 -3.38 0.85
N GLY A 51 -0.70 -4.40 0.88
CA GLY A 51 -1.96 -4.38 1.63
C GLY A 51 -1.71 -4.24 3.14
N ALA A 52 -0.75 -4.98 3.68
CA ALA A 52 -0.32 -4.86 5.08
C ALA A 52 0.22 -3.48 5.42
N ARG A 53 1.07 -2.92 4.55
CA ARG A 53 1.60 -1.56 4.67
C ARG A 53 0.48 -0.51 4.65
N LEU A 54 -0.52 -0.67 3.79
CA LEU A 54 -1.69 0.21 3.74
C LEU A 54 -2.48 0.17 5.05
N GLY A 55 -2.80 -1.03 5.54
CA GLY A 55 -3.53 -1.21 6.80
C GLY A 55 -2.78 -0.61 7.98
N ALA A 56 -1.49 -0.93 8.14
CA ALA A 56 -0.64 -0.38 9.19
C ALA A 56 -0.53 1.16 9.09
N GLY A 57 -0.38 1.69 7.87
CA GLY A 57 -0.34 3.13 7.62
C GLY A 57 -1.62 3.85 8.05
N ILE A 58 -2.79 3.26 7.79
CA ILE A 58 -4.08 3.79 8.24
C ILE A 58 -4.17 3.78 9.77
N VAL A 59 -3.77 2.69 10.44
CA VAL A 59 -3.77 2.61 11.91
C VAL A 59 -2.87 3.69 12.52
N LEU A 60 -1.65 3.84 12.01
CA LEU A 60 -0.71 4.87 12.47
C LEU A 60 -1.26 6.28 12.25
N LEU A 61 -1.90 6.53 11.10
CA LEU A 61 -2.55 7.81 10.82
C LEU A 61 -3.70 8.08 11.79
N CYS A 62 -4.57 7.09 12.05
CA CYS A 62 -5.65 7.22 13.03
C CYS A 62 -5.10 7.48 14.44
N ALA A 63 -4.06 6.77 14.87
CA ALA A 63 -3.41 7.00 16.16
C ALA A 63 -2.82 8.42 16.25
N ALA A 64 -2.14 8.88 15.19
CA ALA A 64 -1.57 10.22 15.12
C ALA A 64 -2.65 11.32 15.16
N LEU A 65 -3.84 11.08 14.62
CA LEU A 65 -4.98 12.00 14.71
C LEU A 65 -5.69 11.93 16.06
N ALA A 66 -5.74 10.75 16.69
CA ALA A 66 -6.36 10.57 17.99
C ALA A 66 -5.59 11.33 19.09
N LEU A 67 -4.25 11.41 19.02
CA LEU A 67 -3.44 12.16 19.99
C LEU A 67 -3.89 13.63 20.18
N PRO A 68 -3.95 14.50 19.14
CA PRO A 68 -4.46 15.87 19.26
C PRO A 68 -5.92 15.96 19.66
N ILE A 69 -6.77 15.05 19.20
CA ILE A 69 -8.18 15.03 19.60
C ILE A 69 -8.29 14.76 21.10
N THR A 70 -7.61 13.74 21.62
CA THR A 70 -7.60 13.42 23.04
C THR A 70 -6.98 14.53 23.88
N ALA A 71 -5.91 15.17 23.41
CA ALA A 71 -5.30 16.30 24.12
C ALA A 71 -6.25 17.51 24.21
N LEU A 72 -6.92 17.87 23.11
CA LEU A 72 -7.83 19.02 23.04
C LEU A 72 -9.15 18.80 23.78
N SER A 73 -9.64 17.57 23.87
CA SER A 73 -10.92 17.25 24.54
C SER A 73 -10.88 17.38 26.06
N GLY A 74 -9.78 17.83 26.66
CA GLY A 74 -9.69 18.09 28.10
C GLY A 74 -8.67 17.23 28.84
N GLY A 75 -7.54 16.88 28.21
CA GLY A 75 -6.51 16.00 28.79
C GLY A 75 -6.04 16.35 30.22
N ALA A 76 -6.23 17.59 30.67
CA ALA A 76 -5.93 18.03 32.04
C ALA A 76 -7.00 17.66 33.09
N GLU A 77 -8.29 17.61 32.74
CA GLU A 77 -9.37 17.17 33.66
C GLU A 77 -9.66 15.67 33.51
N ILE A 78 -9.43 15.12 32.31
CA ILE A 78 -9.75 13.76 31.91
C ILE A 78 -8.89 12.68 32.61
N HIS A 79 -7.74 13.03 33.20
CA HIS A 79 -6.96 12.08 34.01
C HIS A 79 -7.72 11.54 35.23
N ARG A 80 -8.82 12.18 35.64
CA ARG A 80 -9.71 11.68 36.70
C ARG A 80 -10.78 10.69 36.22
N GLU A 81 -11.04 10.55 34.91
CA GLU A 81 -12.21 9.82 34.38
C GLU A 81 -11.90 8.57 33.52
N GLY A 82 -10.69 8.01 33.63
CA GLY A 82 -10.40 6.67 33.09
C GLY A 82 -10.07 6.58 31.60
N PHE A 83 -9.73 7.70 30.94
CA PHE A 83 -9.17 7.66 29.59
C PHE A 83 -7.68 7.24 29.61
N PRO A 84 -7.21 6.52 28.57
CA PRO A 84 -5.82 6.10 28.51
C PRO A 84 -4.88 7.31 28.34
N PRO A 85 -3.74 7.34 29.04
CA PRO A 85 -2.70 8.34 28.84
C PRO A 85 -2.27 8.47 27.36
N LEU A 86 -1.83 9.66 26.94
CA LEU A 86 -1.35 9.88 25.55
C LEU A 86 -0.20 8.93 25.18
N SER A 87 0.65 8.60 26.16
CA SER A 87 1.72 7.62 26.04
C SER A 87 1.19 6.22 25.72
N SER A 88 0.11 5.79 26.38
CA SER A 88 -0.56 4.52 26.10
C SER A 88 -1.16 4.49 24.69
N LEU A 89 -1.78 5.59 24.24
CA LEU A 89 -2.31 5.69 22.87
C LEU A 89 -1.20 5.61 21.81
N LEU A 90 -0.05 6.26 22.05
CA LEU A 90 1.13 6.18 21.20
C LEU A 90 1.64 4.74 21.07
N LEU A 91 1.82 4.04 22.20
CA LEU A 91 2.28 2.66 22.22
C LEU A 91 1.26 1.70 21.58
N ALA A 92 -0.02 1.86 21.91
CA ALA A 92 -1.11 1.08 21.34
C ALA A 92 -1.19 1.27 19.82
N GLY A 93 -0.97 2.48 19.31
CA GLY A 93 -0.93 2.77 17.86
C GLY A 93 0.15 1.98 17.13
N TRP A 94 1.38 1.95 17.68
CA TRP A 94 2.47 1.16 17.12
C TRP A 94 2.21 -0.35 17.21
N LEU A 95 1.77 -0.83 18.37
CA LEU A 95 1.47 -2.25 18.57
C LEU A 95 0.34 -2.71 17.63
N ALA A 96 -0.74 -1.94 17.52
CA ALA A 96 -1.85 -2.23 16.62
C ALA A 96 -1.39 -2.22 15.15
N ALA A 97 -0.53 -1.28 14.75
CA ALA A 97 0.01 -1.24 13.39
C ALA A 97 0.85 -2.48 13.06
N ILE A 98 1.67 -2.97 14.01
CA ILE A 98 2.45 -4.21 13.87
C ILE A 98 1.50 -5.41 13.71
N VAL A 99 0.51 -5.54 14.60
CA VAL A 99 -0.48 -6.64 14.53
C VAL A 99 -1.23 -6.62 13.20
N VAL A 100 -1.71 -5.45 12.78
CA VAL A 100 -2.39 -5.29 11.49
C VAL A 100 -1.46 -5.64 10.33
N TYR A 101 -0.19 -5.24 10.38
CA TYR A 101 0.77 -5.62 9.33
C TYR A 101 0.93 -7.15 9.22
N LEU A 102 1.13 -7.82 10.35
CA LEU A 102 1.34 -9.27 10.41
C LEU A 102 0.11 -10.05 9.94
N VAL A 103 -1.09 -9.62 10.33
CA VAL A 103 -2.36 -10.28 9.97
C VAL A 103 -2.80 -9.95 8.54
N ALA A 104 -2.72 -8.68 8.13
CA ALA A 104 -3.19 -8.26 6.81
C ALA A 104 -2.31 -8.83 5.67
N ARG A 105 -1.03 -9.12 5.93
CA ARG A 105 -0.11 -9.65 4.91
C ARG A 105 -0.58 -10.99 4.30
N PRO A 106 -0.83 -12.06 5.08
CA PRO A 106 -1.37 -13.31 4.53
C PRO A 106 -2.79 -13.15 4.01
N LEU A 107 -3.67 -12.39 4.69
CA LEU A 107 -5.05 -12.17 4.23
C LEU A 107 -5.11 -11.50 2.86
N MET A 108 -4.28 -10.48 2.63
CA MET A 108 -4.22 -9.78 1.35
C MET A 108 -3.58 -10.66 0.26
N ALA A 109 -2.61 -11.51 0.59
CA ALA A 109 -2.08 -12.50 -0.35
C ALA A 109 -3.14 -13.53 -0.78
N LEU A 110 -3.99 -13.99 0.15
CA LEU A 110 -5.15 -14.85 -0.16
C LEU A 110 -6.18 -14.12 -1.02
N ARG A 111 -6.50 -12.87 -0.67
CA ARG A 111 -7.39 -12.01 -1.46
C ARG A 111 -6.88 -11.82 -2.89
N TYR A 112 -5.57 -11.62 -3.07
CA TYR A 112 -4.96 -11.55 -4.39
C TYR A 112 -5.23 -12.82 -5.22
N ARG A 113 -5.04 -14.01 -4.64
CA ARG A 113 -5.28 -15.28 -5.35
C ARG A 113 -6.73 -15.41 -5.80
N SER A 114 -7.68 -14.97 -4.98
CA SER A 114 -9.10 -14.90 -5.36
C SER A 114 -9.32 -13.91 -6.50
N LEU A 115 -8.83 -12.68 -6.38
CA LEU A 115 -8.99 -11.63 -7.40
C LEU A 115 -8.38 -12.02 -8.75
N ALA A 116 -7.19 -12.62 -8.75
CA ALA A 116 -6.47 -13.01 -9.96
C ALA A 116 -7.20 -14.10 -10.77
N ARG A 117 -8.02 -14.94 -10.11
CA ARG A 117 -8.78 -16.01 -10.77
C ARG A 117 -10.16 -15.58 -11.28
N ARG A 118 -10.67 -14.42 -10.84
CA ARG A 118 -12.02 -13.95 -11.20
C ARG A 118 -12.27 -13.89 -12.72
N PRO A 119 -11.34 -13.42 -13.56
CA PRO A 119 -11.56 -13.38 -15.01
C PRO A 119 -11.67 -14.75 -15.69
N LEU A 120 -11.30 -15.83 -14.99
CA LEU A 120 -11.32 -17.19 -15.51
C LEU A 120 -12.57 -17.98 -15.08
N ALA A 121 -13.42 -17.40 -14.24
CA ALA A 121 -14.65 -18.04 -13.79
C ALA A 121 -15.57 -18.30 -15.00
N PRO A 122 -16.12 -19.51 -15.17
CA PRO A 122 -17.03 -19.81 -16.26
C PRO A 122 -18.30 -18.95 -16.18
N SER A 123 -18.76 -18.46 -17.33
CA SER A 123 -20.10 -17.91 -17.50
C SER A 123 -21.01 -18.89 -18.25
N SER A 124 -22.29 -18.54 -18.41
CA SER A 124 -23.22 -19.31 -19.24
C SER A 124 -22.98 -19.14 -20.74
N ASP A 125 -22.20 -18.13 -21.16
CA ASP A 125 -21.90 -17.84 -22.56
C ASP A 125 -20.47 -18.26 -22.92
N VAL A 126 -20.36 -19.42 -23.55
CA VAL A 126 -19.06 -20.01 -23.95
C VAL A 126 -18.34 -19.17 -25.00
N HIS A 127 -19.08 -18.47 -25.88
CA HIS A 127 -18.48 -17.63 -26.92
C HIS A 127 -17.84 -16.38 -26.30
N ALA A 128 -18.56 -15.72 -25.40
CA ALA A 128 -18.05 -14.58 -24.65
C ALA A 128 -16.84 -14.98 -23.78
N ASP A 129 -16.90 -16.12 -23.10
CA ASP A 129 -15.79 -16.66 -22.31
C ASP A 129 -14.54 -16.92 -23.17
N LEU A 130 -14.70 -17.54 -24.34
CA LEU A 130 -13.61 -17.79 -25.28
C LEU A 130 -12.98 -16.51 -25.78
N GLU A 131 -13.79 -15.53 -26.17
CA GLU A 131 -13.31 -14.24 -26.64
C GLU A 131 -12.56 -13.48 -25.54
N ALA A 132 -13.12 -13.45 -24.33
CA ALA A 132 -12.49 -12.85 -23.16
C ALA A 132 -11.15 -13.54 -22.84
N MET A 133 -11.11 -14.87 -22.84
CA MET A 133 -9.88 -15.65 -22.60
C MET A 133 -8.84 -15.44 -23.70
N ARG A 134 -9.22 -15.27 -24.97
CA ARG A 134 -8.27 -14.98 -26.05
C ARG A 134 -7.61 -13.61 -25.90
N ARG A 135 -8.31 -12.65 -25.30
CA ARG A 135 -7.82 -11.28 -25.04
C ARG A 135 -7.13 -11.13 -23.68
N PHE A 136 -7.24 -12.14 -22.81
CA PHE A 136 -6.72 -12.09 -21.45
C PHE A 136 -5.20 -12.24 -21.43
N ASP A 137 -4.53 -11.28 -20.78
CA ASP A 137 -3.09 -11.32 -20.48
C ASP A 137 -2.91 -11.53 -18.96
N PRO A 138 -2.55 -12.75 -18.52
CA PRO A 138 -2.35 -13.07 -17.10
C PRO A 138 -1.31 -12.17 -16.42
N GLY A 139 -0.21 -11.85 -17.11
CA GLY A 139 0.89 -11.08 -16.56
C GLY A 139 0.52 -9.61 -16.37
N ARG A 140 -0.15 -9.01 -17.37
CA ARG A 140 -0.69 -7.64 -17.27
C ARG A 140 -1.79 -7.55 -16.21
N HIS A 141 -2.68 -8.54 -16.13
CA HIS A 141 -3.73 -8.57 -15.12
C HIS A 141 -3.16 -8.65 -13.70
N ALA A 142 -2.24 -9.58 -13.45
CA ALA A 142 -1.54 -9.72 -12.17
C ALA A 142 -0.84 -8.41 -11.76
N THR A 143 -0.06 -7.81 -12.67
CA THR A 143 0.65 -6.55 -12.43
C THR A 143 -0.33 -5.40 -12.15
N GLY A 144 -1.45 -5.34 -12.88
CA GLY A 144 -2.50 -4.35 -12.69
C GLY A 144 -3.09 -4.36 -11.28
N LEU A 145 -3.40 -5.55 -10.75
CA LEU A 145 -3.90 -5.72 -9.38
C LEU A 145 -2.90 -5.20 -8.33
N VAL A 146 -1.61 -5.55 -8.48
CA VAL A 146 -0.56 -5.14 -7.52
C VAL A 146 -0.26 -3.64 -7.59
N THR A 147 -0.32 -3.05 -8.80
CA THR A 147 -0.06 -1.62 -9.03
C THR A 147 -1.22 -0.75 -8.52
N ALA A 148 -2.46 -1.24 -8.60
CA ALA A 148 -3.65 -0.49 -8.19
C ALA A 148 -3.60 0.02 -6.73
N ILE A 149 -2.98 -0.74 -5.83
CA ILE A 149 -2.88 -0.38 -4.40
C ILE A 149 -1.58 0.34 -4.03
N GLU A 150 -0.63 0.49 -4.96
CA GLU A 150 0.72 1.00 -4.67
C GLU A 150 0.70 2.43 -4.11
N ARG A 151 -0.07 3.30 -4.75
CA ARG A 151 -0.20 4.71 -4.39
C ARG A 151 -0.70 4.87 -2.96
N LEU A 152 -1.81 4.21 -2.64
CA LEU A 152 -2.43 4.32 -1.32
C LEU A 152 -1.53 3.69 -0.25
N SER A 153 -0.97 2.50 -0.53
CA SER A 153 -0.07 1.80 0.38
C SER A 153 1.15 2.64 0.78
N SER A 154 1.84 3.21 -0.19
CA SER A 154 3.02 4.06 0.06
C SER A 154 2.66 5.38 0.74
N SER A 155 1.60 6.06 0.29
CA SER A 155 1.20 7.37 0.83
C SER A 155 0.69 7.27 2.27
N ALA A 156 -0.21 6.33 2.56
CA ALA A 156 -0.76 6.16 3.90
C ALA A 156 0.31 5.77 4.90
N PHE A 157 1.16 4.79 4.56
CA PHE A 157 2.23 4.35 5.43
C PHE A 157 3.26 5.43 5.69
N LEU A 158 3.76 6.10 4.65
CA LEU A 158 4.75 7.14 4.83
C LEU A 158 4.21 8.28 5.69
N THR A 159 2.94 8.65 5.51
CA THR A 159 2.27 9.68 6.30
C THR A 159 2.11 9.26 7.76
N GLY A 160 1.54 8.07 8.01
CA GLY A 160 1.31 7.56 9.37
C GLY A 160 2.61 7.39 10.17
N VAL A 161 3.64 6.78 9.57
CA VAL A 161 4.96 6.65 10.20
C VAL A 161 5.58 8.02 10.44
N SER A 162 5.54 8.92 9.46
CA SER A 162 6.16 10.25 9.62
C SER A 162 5.50 11.09 10.72
N LEU A 163 4.21 10.90 10.97
CA LEU A 163 3.50 11.58 12.05
C LEU A 163 3.78 10.98 13.43
N LEU A 164 3.88 9.65 13.53
CA LEU A 164 3.97 8.97 14.83
C LEU A 164 5.42 8.76 15.30
N THR A 165 6.39 8.66 14.39
CA THR A 165 7.81 8.47 14.72
C THR A 165 8.42 9.61 15.55
N PRO A 166 8.17 10.90 15.31
CA PRO A 166 8.68 11.97 16.18
C PRO A 166 8.29 11.77 17.64
N PHE A 167 7.02 11.44 17.91
CA PHE A 167 6.53 11.18 19.27
C PHE A 167 7.17 9.93 19.89
N ALA A 168 7.40 8.87 19.12
CA ALA A 168 8.11 7.68 19.60
C ALA A 168 9.58 7.99 19.94
N LEU A 169 10.25 8.83 19.15
CA LEU A 169 11.61 9.29 19.45
C LEU A 169 11.65 10.15 20.71
N HIS A 170 10.65 11.00 20.94
CA HIS A 170 10.52 11.74 22.20
C HIS A 170 10.32 10.79 23.39
N ALA A 171 9.49 9.75 23.25
CA ALA A 171 9.29 8.75 24.31
C ALA A 171 10.61 8.05 24.68
N ILE A 172 11.40 7.65 23.67
CA ILE A 172 12.72 7.06 23.90
C ILE A 172 13.65 8.07 24.59
N GLY A 173 13.65 9.33 24.16
CA GLY A 173 14.43 10.40 24.79
C GLY A 173 14.07 10.62 26.27
N ALA A 174 12.77 10.71 26.59
CA ALA A 174 12.25 10.80 27.95
C ALA A 174 12.72 9.64 28.83
N LEU A 175 12.62 8.41 28.32
CA LEU A 175 13.08 7.23 29.05
C LEU A 175 14.59 7.27 29.33
N VAL A 176 15.40 7.71 28.37
CA VAL A 176 16.86 7.81 28.50
C VAL A 176 17.27 8.84 29.56
N ILE A 177 16.54 9.95 29.69
CA ILE A 177 16.83 11.00 30.68
C ILE A 177 16.10 10.80 32.02
N GLY A 178 15.34 9.71 32.18
CA GLY A 178 14.65 9.37 33.42
C GLY A 178 13.40 10.20 33.69
N THR A 179 12.73 10.73 32.67
CA THR A 179 11.45 11.43 32.80
C THR A 179 10.33 10.44 33.15
N ASP A 180 9.51 10.77 34.15
CA ASP A 180 8.31 10.00 34.47
C ASP A 180 7.21 10.14 33.40
N LEU A 181 6.20 9.28 33.46
CA LEU A 181 5.14 9.23 32.44
C LEU A 181 4.24 10.47 32.43
N ASP A 182 4.04 11.12 33.58
CA ASP A 182 3.17 12.29 33.71
C ASP A 182 3.86 13.51 33.08
N SER A 183 5.12 13.72 33.42
CA SER A 183 6.00 14.73 32.81
C SER A 183 6.14 14.52 31.29
N PHE A 184 6.22 13.27 30.83
CA PHE A 184 6.25 12.96 29.40
C PHE A 184 4.92 13.31 28.71
N GLN A 185 3.79 13.08 29.36
CA GLN A 185 2.48 13.44 28.82
C GLN A 185 2.33 14.96 28.66
N GLU A 186 2.73 15.74 29.67
CA GLU A 186 2.73 17.19 29.59
C GLU A 186 3.64 17.67 28.44
N TRP A 187 4.84 17.11 28.34
CA TRP A 187 5.76 17.42 27.26
C TRP A 187 5.18 17.09 25.87
N LEU A 188 4.47 15.96 25.71
CA LEU A 188 3.78 15.62 24.46
C LEU A 188 2.71 16.65 24.11
N MET A 189 1.88 17.05 25.08
CA MET A 189 0.81 18.04 24.88
C MET A 189 1.38 19.38 24.42
N VAL A 190 2.41 19.89 25.12
CA VAL A 190 3.10 21.13 24.78
C VAL A 190 3.75 21.03 23.40
N SER A 191 4.41 19.91 23.10
CA SER A 191 5.03 19.67 21.79
C SER A 191 4.02 19.73 20.65
N MET A 192 2.84 19.12 20.82
CA MET A 192 1.80 19.14 19.79
C MET A 192 1.30 20.54 19.48
N ILE A 193 1.20 21.42 20.47
CA ILE A 193 0.82 22.82 20.26
C ILE A 193 1.93 23.56 19.50
N ILE A 194 3.19 23.43 19.96
CA ILE A 194 4.31 24.20 19.43
C ILE A 194 4.74 23.73 18.03
N VAL A 195 4.76 22.43 17.77
CA VAL A 195 5.25 21.85 16.51
C VAL A 195 4.17 21.15 15.69
N GLY A 196 2.89 21.33 16.02
CA GLY A 196 1.76 20.72 15.29
C GLY A 196 1.73 21.11 13.81
N HIS A 197 2.05 22.36 13.48
CA HIS A 197 2.14 22.83 12.08
C HIS A 197 3.25 22.11 11.30
N CYS A 198 4.37 21.77 11.94
CA CYS A 198 5.45 20.99 11.32
C CYS A 198 4.98 19.58 10.95
N HIS A 199 4.15 18.96 11.80
CA HIS A 199 3.56 17.63 11.54
C HIS A 199 2.61 17.68 10.35
N ILE A 200 1.79 18.73 10.21
CA ILE A 200 0.90 18.93 9.06
C ILE A 200 1.72 19.04 7.77
N VAL A 201 2.76 19.89 7.75
CA VAL A 201 3.65 20.03 6.58
C VAL A 201 4.31 18.70 6.23
N LEU A 202 4.84 17.98 7.23
CA LEU A 202 5.44 16.67 7.04
C LEU A 202 4.45 15.66 6.47
N ALA A 203 3.22 15.59 6.99
CA ALA A 203 2.18 14.69 6.50
C ALA A 203 1.80 14.97 5.04
N VAL A 204 1.60 16.23 4.68
CA VAL A 204 1.30 16.63 3.29
C VAL A 204 2.44 16.23 2.36
N MET A 205 3.69 16.49 2.76
CA MET A 205 4.87 16.15 1.96
C MET A 205 5.08 14.64 1.82
N ALA A 206 4.87 13.88 2.90
CA ALA A 206 4.90 12.41 2.90
C ALA A 206 3.84 11.84 1.96
N TRP A 207 2.58 12.29 2.07
CA TRP A 207 1.50 11.86 1.20
C TRP A 207 1.80 12.15 -0.28
N ARG A 208 2.26 13.36 -0.60
CA ARG A 208 2.64 13.76 -1.97
C ARG A 208 3.83 12.97 -2.48
N HIS A 209 4.79 12.62 -1.63
CA HIS A 209 5.93 11.80 -2.01
C HIS A 209 5.52 10.36 -2.32
N GLY A 210 4.78 9.69 -1.43
CA GLY A 210 4.20 8.36 -1.69
C GLY A 210 3.38 8.32 -2.97
N GLY A 211 2.57 9.37 -3.20
CA GLY A 211 1.77 9.50 -4.41
C GLY A 211 2.58 9.64 -5.70
N ARG A 212 3.76 10.25 -5.63
CA ARG A 212 4.69 10.37 -6.76
C ARG A 212 5.45 9.09 -7.03
N LEU A 213 5.87 8.37 -5.98
CA LEU A 213 6.60 7.10 -6.12
C LEU A 213 5.83 6.12 -7.02
N ALA A 214 4.51 6.02 -6.84
CA ALA A 214 3.64 5.15 -7.65
C ALA A 214 3.57 5.51 -9.15
N LYS A 215 3.98 6.72 -9.54
CA LYS A 215 3.93 7.19 -10.94
C LYS A 215 5.30 7.20 -11.63
N GLN A 216 6.39 7.15 -10.86
CA GLN A 216 7.74 7.22 -11.42
C GLN A 216 8.11 5.92 -12.13
N PRO A 217 8.84 5.96 -13.24
CA PRO A 217 9.42 4.75 -13.84
C PRO A 217 10.56 4.19 -12.96
N MET A 218 10.93 2.92 -13.20
CA MET A 218 11.90 2.20 -12.37
C MET A 218 13.29 2.86 -12.33
N ASN A 219 13.78 3.31 -13.48
CA ASN A 219 15.08 3.98 -13.62
C ASN A 219 15.16 5.26 -12.77
N GLU A 220 14.08 6.02 -12.68
CA GLU A 220 14.01 7.23 -11.85
C GLU A 220 13.96 6.91 -10.34
N LEU A 221 13.28 5.84 -9.94
CA LEU A 221 13.17 5.45 -8.53
C LEU A 221 14.54 5.17 -7.90
N VAL A 222 15.41 4.45 -8.62
CA VAL A 222 16.74 4.07 -8.12
C VAL A 222 17.65 5.30 -7.94
N GLN A 223 17.44 6.35 -8.75
CA GLN A 223 18.26 7.57 -8.72
C GLN A 223 17.71 8.66 -7.76
N ALA A 224 16.42 8.61 -7.42
CA ALA A 224 15.75 9.58 -6.54
C ALA A 224 15.87 9.44 -4.99
N PRO A 225 16.43 8.39 -4.34
CA PRO A 225 16.07 8.06 -2.96
C PRO A 225 16.40 9.15 -1.92
N ALA A 226 17.55 9.82 -2.03
CA ALA A 226 18.03 10.71 -0.97
C ALA A 226 17.49 12.15 -1.10
N ARG A 227 17.40 12.68 -2.34
CA ARG A 227 17.15 14.12 -2.55
C ARG A 227 15.78 14.57 -2.07
N ALA A 228 14.77 13.71 -2.19
CA ALA A 228 13.40 14.03 -1.76
C ALA A 228 13.31 14.14 -0.23
N GLY A 229 13.83 13.16 0.50
CA GLY A 229 13.82 13.15 1.96
C GLY A 229 14.56 14.34 2.57
N TRP A 230 15.76 14.67 2.04
CA TRP A 230 16.51 15.87 2.46
C TRP A 230 15.78 17.18 2.16
N ARG A 231 15.01 17.25 1.07
CA ARG A 231 14.18 18.42 0.78
C ARG A 231 13.05 18.57 1.80
N VAL A 232 12.36 17.48 2.12
CA VAL A 232 11.29 17.48 3.14
C VAL A 232 11.85 17.87 4.51
N TYR A 233 12.96 17.25 4.93
CA TYR A 233 13.65 17.59 6.17
C TYR A 233 13.96 19.09 6.28
N ARG A 234 14.57 19.68 5.25
CA ARG A 234 14.87 21.13 5.24
C ARG A 234 13.60 21.98 5.33
N ILE A 235 12.55 21.63 4.60
CA ILE A 235 11.28 22.37 4.67
C ILE A 235 10.70 22.31 6.08
N VAL A 236 10.65 21.13 6.70
CA VAL A 236 10.15 20.97 8.07
C VAL A 236 11.01 21.74 9.09
N LEU A 237 12.34 21.70 8.92
CA LEU A 237 13.26 22.48 9.75
C LEU A 237 13.07 23.99 9.59
N MET A 238 12.87 24.49 8.37
CA MET A 238 12.54 25.91 8.16
C MET A 238 11.15 26.25 8.75
N THR A 239 10.19 25.32 8.68
CA THR A 239 8.84 25.49 9.24
C THR A 239 8.88 25.61 10.77
N SER A 240 9.81 24.93 11.45
CA SER A 240 9.94 25.00 12.90
C SER A 240 10.52 26.32 13.41
N LEU A 241 11.14 27.12 12.55
CA LEU A 241 11.63 28.46 12.91
C LEU A 241 10.49 29.44 13.25
N ILE A 242 9.26 29.20 12.75
CA ILE A 242 8.12 30.10 12.95
C ILE A 242 7.81 30.28 14.45
N PRO A 243 7.53 29.21 15.24
CA PRO A 243 7.43 29.34 16.69
C PRO A 243 8.79 29.41 17.38
N GLY A 244 9.85 28.84 16.78
CA GLY A 244 11.20 28.87 17.35
C GLY A 244 11.75 30.29 17.57
N ALA A 245 11.40 31.23 16.70
CA ALA A 245 11.72 32.66 16.86
C ALA A 245 10.98 33.31 18.04
N LEU A 246 9.82 32.77 18.43
CA LEU A 246 9.00 33.26 19.54
C LEU A 246 9.35 32.57 20.89
N LEU A 247 9.92 31.36 20.86
CA LEU A 247 10.07 30.47 22.02
C LEU A 247 11.55 30.05 22.30
N PHE A 248 12.51 30.95 22.12
CA PHE A 248 13.93 30.75 22.50
C PHE A 248 14.66 29.57 21.83
N CYS A 249 14.38 29.27 20.55
CA CYS A 249 15.11 28.31 19.70
C CYS A 249 15.17 26.82 20.14
N MET A 250 14.83 26.45 21.37
CA MET A 250 14.80 25.04 21.85
C MET A 250 13.98 24.10 20.93
N PRO A 251 12.82 24.50 20.36
CA PRO A 251 12.07 23.65 19.44
C PRO A 251 12.84 23.30 18.15
N VAL A 252 13.76 24.16 17.70
CA VAL A 252 14.46 24.00 16.42
C VAL A 252 15.49 22.89 16.50
N ALA A 253 16.26 22.83 17.59
CA ALA A 253 17.25 21.77 17.81
C ALA A 253 16.60 20.39 17.91
N LEU A 254 15.49 20.29 18.65
CA LEU A 254 14.75 19.04 18.78
C LEU A 254 14.17 18.57 17.44
N VAL A 255 13.59 19.48 16.64
CA VAL A 255 13.11 19.17 15.28
C VAL A 255 14.27 18.79 14.34
N ALA A 256 15.44 19.43 14.48
CA ALA A 256 16.60 19.11 13.65
C ALA A 256 17.11 17.70 13.90
N VAL A 257 17.20 17.27 15.17
CA VAL A 257 17.67 15.92 15.57
C VAL A 257 16.62 14.87 15.22
N THR A 258 15.38 15.04 15.67
CA THR A 258 14.31 14.07 15.41
C THR A 258 14.03 13.98 13.91
N GLY A 259 14.04 15.08 13.16
CA GLY A 259 13.80 15.09 11.72
C GLY A 259 14.79 14.28 10.88
N LEU A 260 15.94 13.86 11.41
CA LEU A 260 16.90 13.03 10.68
C LEU A 260 16.35 11.65 10.27
N PHE A 261 15.26 11.17 10.89
CA PHE A 261 14.60 9.96 10.41
C PHE A 261 13.95 10.16 9.02
N VAL A 262 13.59 11.39 8.64
CA VAL A 262 12.83 11.67 7.40
C VAL A 262 13.62 11.25 6.15
N PRO A 263 14.89 11.65 5.94
CA PRO A 263 15.69 11.16 4.82
C PRO A 263 15.83 9.63 4.79
N LEU A 264 16.00 9.00 5.96
CA LEU A 264 16.16 7.55 6.08
C LEU A 264 14.89 6.80 5.69
N LEU A 265 13.74 7.23 6.22
CA LEU A 265 12.43 6.63 5.95
C LEU A 265 12.05 6.75 4.47
N PHE A 266 12.27 7.92 3.87
CA PHE A 266 11.97 8.16 2.45
C PHE A 266 12.85 7.30 1.54
N ARG A 267 14.16 7.20 1.86
CA ARG A 267 15.09 6.31 1.16
C ARG A 267 14.68 4.85 1.28
N TRP A 268 14.38 4.39 2.49
CA TRP A 268 13.98 3.00 2.75
C TRP A 268 12.75 2.61 1.94
N LEU A 269 11.69 3.44 1.94
CA LEU A 269 10.48 3.14 1.18
C LEU A 269 10.72 3.14 -0.33
N THR A 270 11.57 4.04 -0.83
CA THR A 270 11.92 4.11 -2.25
C THR A 270 12.64 2.83 -2.71
N LEU A 271 13.67 2.41 -1.97
CA LEU A 271 14.40 1.17 -2.25
C LEU A 271 13.48 -0.04 -2.17
N ARG A 272 12.62 -0.09 -1.15
CA ARG A 272 11.65 -1.17 -0.99
C ARG A 272 10.68 -1.29 -2.17
N LEU A 273 10.22 -0.16 -2.72
CA LEU A 273 9.34 -0.16 -3.89
C LEU A 273 10.07 -0.56 -5.17
N ALA A 274 11.36 -0.22 -5.29
CA ALA A 274 12.19 -0.68 -6.40
C ALA A 274 12.32 -2.21 -6.38
N ASP A 275 12.68 -2.80 -5.24
CA ASP A 275 12.76 -4.27 -5.08
C ASP A 275 11.43 -4.96 -5.40
N GLU A 276 10.31 -4.39 -4.94
CA GLU A 276 8.97 -4.93 -5.20
C GLU A 276 8.61 -4.90 -6.69
N ARG A 277 8.97 -3.83 -7.40
CA ARG A 277 8.69 -3.70 -8.83
C ARG A 277 9.61 -4.58 -9.67
N ASP A 278 10.85 -4.80 -9.24
CA ASP A 278 11.79 -5.68 -9.92
C ASP A 278 11.30 -7.14 -9.84
N ALA A 279 10.84 -7.55 -8.65
CA ALA A 279 10.18 -8.84 -8.46
C ALA A 279 8.97 -9.03 -9.39
N LEU A 280 8.20 -7.97 -9.67
CA LEU A 280 7.06 -8.01 -10.62
C LEU A 280 7.51 -8.03 -12.09
N ALA A 281 8.63 -7.39 -12.43
CA ALA A 281 9.16 -7.39 -13.79
C ALA A 281 9.60 -8.80 -14.22
N VAL A 282 10.36 -9.51 -13.35
CA VAL A 282 10.74 -10.92 -13.57
C VAL A 282 9.49 -11.79 -13.73
N THR A 283 8.50 -11.58 -12.87
CA THR A 283 7.23 -12.29 -12.89
C THR A 283 6.49 -12.14 -14.23
N ARG A 284 6.55 -10.96 -14.88
CA ARG A 284 5.94 -10.75 -16.18
C ARG A 284 6.63 -11.54 -17.31
N LEU A 285 7.94 -11.67 -17.25
CA LEU A 285 8.71 -12.45 -18.22
C LEU A 285 8.37 -13.95 -18.10
N ASP A 286 8.27 -14.45 -16.86
CA ASP A 286 7.87 -15.84 -16.58
C ASP A 286 6.48 -16.16 -17.16
N ALA A 287 5.52 -15.22 -17.07
CA ALA A 287 4.19 -15.37 -17.66
C ALA A 287 4.23 -15.44 -19.19
N LEU A 288 5.01 -14.58 -19.84
CA LEU A 288 5.12 -14.54 -21.30
C LEU A 288 5.72 -15.86 -21.82
N ALA A 289 6.75 -16.38 -21.15
CA ALA A 289 7.35 -17.67 -21.47
C ALA A 289 6.32 -18.82 -21.39
N ALA A 290 5.46 -18.84 -20.35
CA ALA A 290 4.41 -19.85 -20.19
C ALA A 290 3.31 -19.77 -21.27
N THR A 291 3.09 -18.60 -21.87
CA THR A 291 2.08 -18.39 -22.92
C THR A 291 2.59 -18.58 -24.36
N THR A 292 3.89 -18.83 -24.56
CA THR A 292 4.45 -19.06 -25.90
C THR A 292 4.28 -20.54 -26.28
N PRO A 293 3.70 -20.90 -27.45
CA PRO A 293 3.60 -22.30 -27.87
C PRO A 293 4.99 -22.90 -28.08
N GLN A 294 5.24 -24.09 -27.52
CA GLN A 294 6.40 -24.90 -27.89
C GLN A 294 6.12 -25.47 -29.27
N GLY A 295 6.83 -24.96 -30.27
CA GLY A 295 6.75 -25.43 -31.66
C GLY A 295 7.42 -26.77 -31.86
#